data_AF-A0A2A2Q4R6-F1
#
_entry.id   AF-A0A2A2Q4R6-F1
#
_cell.length_a   1.000
_cell.length_b   1.000
_cell.length_c   1.000
_cell.angle_alpha   90.00
_cell.angle_beta   90.00
_cell.angle_gamma   90.00
#
_symmetry.space_group_name_H-M   'P 1'
#
loop_
_entity.id
_entity.type
_entity.pdbx_description
1 polymer ?
#
loop_
_entity_poly.entity_id
_entity_poly.type
_entity_poly.pdbx_seq_one_letter_code
_entity_poly.pdbx_strand_id
1 'polypeptide(L)'
;MKSTSSPLRSLLAVVCRGLAGILLLSGCGNIFIQKHRVLVDAIAAPDTKVAGKSYRLIARKSVVGNAQQVQVQVVKACVDAALTGIGMFEAPEKVPPDVFVEVGFGSDSAGRSDPKARETFVQFSGRTNPGRSLERATGGEIFDVKVAVLGLSGRMESAMPVLTAVAAKHIGADTKSETKLEIPHNAPEIESVRLTAIKTLEAKQAAAPALPPSPPPSPAAEPPAAARQVR
;
A
#
# COMPACT_ATOMS: atom_id res chain seq x y z
N MET A 1 19.65 9.32 90.51
CA MET A 1 19.79 10.43 89.53
C MET A 1 19.21 9.96 88.21
N LYS A 2 18.46 10.85 87.54
CA LYS A 2 17.71 10.65 86.29
C LYS A 2 18.61 10.37 85.07
N SER A 3 17.94 9.98 83.97
CA SER A 3 18.30 10.16 82.53
C SER A 3 18.61 8.84 81.81
N THR A 4 18.06 8.46 80.65
CA THR A 4 17.02 8.99 79.74
C THR A 4 16.79 7.89 78.68
N SER A 5 15.54 7.72 78.26
CA SER A 5 15.13 6.87 77.13
C SER A 5 15.65 7.40 75.79
N SER A 6 15.97 6.50 74.85
CA SER A 6 16.15 6.86 73.43
C SER A 6 15.49 5.80 72.53
N PRO A 7 14.41 6.15 71.80
CA PRO A 7 13.72 5.26 70.87
C PRO A 7 14.25 5.50 69.45
N LEU A 8 15.33 4.84 69.04
CA LEU A 8 15.92 5.10 67.72
C LEU A 8 16.51 3.85 67.04
N ARG A 9 15.84 2.70 67.18
CA ARG A 9 16.25 1.46 66.49
C ARG A 9 15.15 0.74 65.72
N SER A 10 13.96 1.30 65.63
CA SER A 10 12.80 0.62 65.01
C SER A 10 12.22 1.41 63.83
N LEU A 11 13.07 1.91 62.94
CA LEU A 11 12.62 2.63 61.73
C LEU A 11 13.54 2.43 60.51
N LEU A 12 14.22 1.28 60.44
CA LEU A 12 15.11 0.93 59.31
C LEU A 12 14.82 -0.46 58.70
N ALA A 13 13.57 -0.92 58.75
CA ALA A 13 13.19 -2.24 58.22
C ALA A 13 11.96 -2.24 57.28
N VAL A 14 11.46 -1.07 56.86
CA VAL A 14 10.26 -0.99 55.99
C VAL A 14 10.53 -0.35 54.61
N VAL A 15 11.70 0.27 54.38
CA VAL A 15 11.96 1.01 53.12
C VAL A 15 12.59 0.16 52.00
N CYS A 16 13.08 -1.05 52.27
CA CYS A 16 13.77 -1.88 51.25
C CYS A 16 12.91 -2.98 50.60
N ARG A 17 11.58 -2.97 50.76
CA ARG A 17 10.67 -3.91 50.06
C ARG A 17 9.72 -3.24 49.06
N GLY A 18 9.99 -2.00 48.66
CA GLY A 18 9.16 -1.20 47.76
C GLY A 18 9.79 -0.86 46.41
N LEU A 19 10.85 -1.54 45.97
CA LEU A 19 11.56 -1.19 44.72
C LEU A 19 11.76 -2.35 43.73
N ALA A 20 11.11 -3.49 43.95
CA ALA A 20 11.24 -4.67 43.07
C ALA A 20 9.94 -5.06 42.33
N GLY A 21 8.87 -4.25 42.41
CA GLY A 21 7.52 -4.67 41.99
C GLY A 21 6.77 -3.74 41.02
N ILE A 22 7.38 -2.68 40.50
CA ILE A 22 6.67 -1.69 39.64
C ILE A 22 7.49 -1.39 38.37
N LEU A 23 7.87 -2.43 37.61
CA LEU A 23 8.46 -2.28 36.28
C LEU A 23 7.93 -3.32 35.26
N LEU A 24 6.78 -3.95 35.53
CA LEU A 24 6.18 -4.97 34.66
C LEU A 24 4.77 -4.61 34.16
N LEU A 25 4.41 -3.33 34.11
CA LEU A 25 3.09 -2.88 33.66
C LEU A 25 3.14 -1.69 32.69
N SER A 26 4.08 -1.69 31.75
CA SER A 26 4.00 -0.87 30.54
C SER A 26 4.24 -1.75 29.33
N GLY A 27 3.17 -1.92 28.55
CA GLY A 27 3.05 -2.89 27.47
C GLY A 27 4.15 -2.84 26.40
N CYS A 28 4.24 -3.96 25.69
CA CYS A 28 5.15 -4.27 24.60
C CYS A 28 5.14 -3.22 23.46
N GLY A 29 5.79 -2.07 23.65
CA GLY A 29 6.30 -1.26 22.55
C GLY A 29 7.67 -1.80 22.17
N ASN A 30 7.75 -2.73 21.22
CA ASN A 30 9.05 -3.15 20.67
C ASN A 30 9.72 -1.93 20.02
N ILE A 31 10.70 -1.34 20.71
CA ILE A 31 11.48 -0.17 20.25
C ILE A 31 12.23 -0.46 18.93
N PHE A 32 12.34 -1.72 18.54
CA PHE A 32 13.01 -2.19 17.33
C PHE A 32 12.10 -2.38 16.10
N ILE A 33 10.81 -2.02 16.17
CA ILE A 33 9.95 -2.14 14.99
C ILE A 33 10.29 -1.01 14.00
N GLN A 34 10.77 -1.38 12.81
CA GLN A 34 10.94 -0.45 11.71
C GLN A 34 9.58 0.20 11.35
N LYS A 35 9.57 1.53 11.22
CA LYS A 35 8.38 2.30 10.88
C LYS A 35 8.55 2.99 9.54
N HIS A 36 7.49 2.95 8.72
CA HIS A 36 7.37 3.77 7.53
C HIS A 36 6.93 5.18 7.91
N ARG A 37 7.57 6.19 7.32
CA ARG A 37 7.14 7.58 7.42
C ARG A 37 6.22 7.87 6.24
N VAL A 38 4.93 7.98 6.53
CA VAL A 38 3.87 8.11 5.53
C VAL A 38 3.28 9.51 5.62
N LEU A 39 3.10 10.15 4.46
CA LEU A 39 2.37 11.39 4.28
C LEU A 39 1.00 11.03 3.71
N VAL A 40 -0.05 11.53 4.33
CA VAL A 40 -1.44 11.29 3.91
C VAL A 40 -2.12 12.63 3.70
N ASP A 41 -2.67 12.80 2.52
CA ASP A 41 -3.57 13.90 2.19
C ASP A 41 -4.88 13.28 1.69
N ALA A 42 -5.94 13.39 2.48
CA ALA A 42 -7.23 12.81 2.19
C ALA A 42 -8.29 13.90 2.20
N ILE A 43 -9.05 13.96 1.12
CA ILE A 43 -10.18 14.85 0.92
C ILE A 43 -11.39 13.96 0.67
N ALA A 44 -12.46 14.19 1.42
CA ALA A 44 -13.71 13.47 1.26
C ALA A 44 -14.87 14.45 1.09
N ALA A 45 -15.77 14.15 0.16
CA ALA A 45 -17.04 14.83 0.09
C ALA A 45 -17.92 14.44 1.31
N PRO A 46 -18.71 15.37 1.85
CA PRO A 46 -19.58 15.10 2.99
C PRO A 46 -20.59 13.98 2.70
N ASP A 47 -20.88 13.16 3.70
CA ASP A 47 -21.91 12.10 3.71
C ASP A 47 -21.73 10.92 2.74
N THR A 48 -20.53 10.74 2.16
CA THR A 48 -20.29 9.64 1.23
C THR A 48 -19.81 8.36 1.91
N LYS A 49 -20.76 7.52 2.35
CA LYS A 49 -20.45 6.13 2.73
C LYS A 49 -20.03 5.35 1.48
N VAL A 50 -18.81 4.80 1.49
CA VAL A 50 -18.24 3.98 0.39
C VAL A 50 -18.43 2.48 0.58
N ALA A 51 -18.56 2.02 1.83
CA ALA A 51 -18.77 0.60 2.14
C ALA A 51 -20.08 0.10 1.52
N GLY A 52 -20.03 -1.06 0.87
CA GLY A 52 -21.16 -1.68 0.17
C GLY A 52 -21.43 -1.12 -1.23
N LYS A 53 -20.53 -0.32 -1.81
CA LYS A 53 -20.63 0.15 -3.20
C LYS A 53 -19.74 -0.67 -4.14
N SER A 54 -20.21 -0.82 -5.38
CA SER A 54 -19.43 -1.41 -6.45
C SER A 54 -18.42 -0.40 -7.00
N TYR A 55 -17.18 -0.84 -7.25
CA TYR A 55 -16.16 -0.03 -7.88
C TYR A 55 -15.66 -0.62 -9.19
N ARG A 56 -15.12 0.25 -10.05
CA ARG A 56 -14.28 -0.16 -11.19
C ARG A 56 -13.01 0.65 -11.18
N LEU A 57 -11.88 -0.04 -11.29
CA LEU A 57 -10.59 0.60 -11.36
C LEU A 57 -10.37 1.21 -12.74
N ILE A 58 -9.96 2.47 -12.76
CA ILE A 58 -9.43 3.15 -13.93
C ILE A 58 -7.98 3.48 -13.60
N ALA A 59 -7.03 2.97 -14.39
CA ALA A 59 -5.67 3.45 -14.28
C ALA A 59 -5.63 4.89 -14.80
N ARG A 60 -5.17 5.84 -13.98
CA ARG A 60 -4.75 7.12 -14.55
C ARG A 60 -3.57 6.84 -15.47
N LYS A 61 -3.45 7.59 -16.56
CA LYS A 61 -2.18 7.72 -17.29
C LYS A 61 -1.17 8.45 -16.38
N SER A 62 -0.81 7.87 -15.24
CA SER A 62 0.26 8.39 -14.40
C SER A 62 1.61 8.07 -15.04
N VAL A 63 2.59 8.88 -14.68
CA VAL A 63 4.03 9.06 -15.05
C VAL A 63 4.89 7.78 -15.15
N VAL A 64 4.27 6.62 -15.33
CA VAL A 64 4.89 5.33 -15.53
C VAL A 64 5.25 5.25 -17.01
N GLY A 65 6.54 5.29 -17.33
CA GLY A 65 7.00 4.98 -18.68
C GLY A 65 6.43 3.64 -19.15
N ASN A 66 6.30 3.46 -20.47
CA ASN A 66 5.64 2.34 -21.15
C ASN A 66 6.14 0.90 -20.80
N ALA A 67 7.01 0.70 -19.81
CA ALA A 67 7.82 -0.51 -19.64
C ALA A 67 7.46 -1.43 -18.45
N GLN A 68 6.42 -1.16 -17.65
CA GLN A 68 6.12 -2.03 -16.48
C GLN A 68 4.66 -2.48 -16.38
N GLN A 69 4.21 -3.33 -17.33
CA GLN A 69 2.93 -4.04 -17.23
C GLN A 69 2.83 -4.95 -15.99
N VAL A 70 3.95 -5.52 -15.53
CA VAL A 70 4.00 -6.36 -14.31
C VAL A 70 3.65 -5.56 -13.06
N GLN A 71 4.09 -4.30 -12.98
CA GLN A 71 3.78 -3.43 -11.84
C GLN A 71 2.29 -3.13 -11.76
N VAL A 72 1.64 -2.93 -12.90
CA VAL A 72 0.19 -2.68 -12.97
C VAL A 72 -0.60 -3.84 -12.35
N GLN A 73 -0.18 -5.09 -12.55
CA GLN A 73 -0.88 -6.24 -11.96
C GLN A 73 -0.73 -6.29 -10.43
N VAL A 74 0.49 -6.04 -9.92
CA VAL A 74 0.75 -5.99 -8.47
C VAL A 74 -0.03 -4.85 -7.82
N VAL A 75 -0.02 -3.67 -8.45
CA VAL A 75 -0.78 -2.52 -7.97
C VAL A 75 -2.27 -2.86 -7.95
N LYS A 76 -2.82 -3.40 -9.05
CA LYS A 76 -4.24 -3.79 -9.11
C LYS A 76 -4.60 -4.73 -7.95
N ALA A 77 -3.81 -5.79 -7.75
CA ALA A 77 -4.07 -6.78 -6.69
C ALA A 77 -4.02 -6.16 -5.28
N CYS A 78 -3.09 -5.23 -5.02
CA CYS A 78 -3.02 -4.52 -3.74
C CYS A 78 -4.21 -3.57 -3.54
N VAL A 79 -4.59 -2.82 -4.57
CA VAL A 79 -5.74 -1.91 -4.54
C VAL A 79 -7.02 -2.71 -4.31
N ASP A 80 -7.22 -3.80 -5.04
CA ASP A 80 -8.41 -4.66 -4.89
C ASP A 80 -8.50 -5.25 -3.48
N ALA A 81 -7.38 -5.74 -2.94
CA ALA A 81 -7.32 -6.24 -1.57
C ALA A 81 -7.67 -5.15 -0.54
N ALA A 82 -7.16 -3.93 -0.73
CA ALA A 82 -7.40 -2.82 0.18
C ALA A 82 -8.87 -2.32 0.12
N LEU A 83 -9.44 -2.18 -1.09
CA LEU A 83 -10.83 -1.77 -1.29
C LEU A 83 -11.82 -2.83 -0.81
N THR A 84 -11.51 -4.11 -1.03
CA THR A 84 -12.30 -5.22 -0.48
C THR A 84 -12.26 -5.22 1.05
N GLY A 85 -11.11 -4.89 1.65
CA GLY A 85 -10.93 -4.78 3.09
C GLY A 85 -11.83 -3.74 3.76
N ILE A 86 -12.23 -2.68 3.05
CA ILE A 86 -13.17 -1.66 3.53
C ILE A 86 -14.63 -1.93 3.11
N GLY A 87 -14.90 -3.10 2.52
CA GLY A 87 -16.23 -3.55 2.13
C GLY A 87 -16.74 -3.01 0.80
N MET A 88 -15.87 -2.55 -0.09
CA MET A 88 -16.21 -2.30 -1.49
C MET A 88 -16.05 -3.57 -2.33
N PHE A 89 -16.70 -3.65 -3.49
CA PHE A 89 -16.62 -4.83 -4.36
C PHE A 89 -16.40 -4.46 -5.82
N GLU A 90 -15.59 -5.24 -6.55
CA GLU A 90 -15.31 -4.99 -7.97
C GLU A 90 -16.56 -5.31 -8.81
N ALA A 91 -16.99 -4.36 -9.65
CA ALA A 91 -18.13 -4.54 -10.53
C ALA A 91 -17.75 -5.44 -11.74
N PRO A 92 -18.55 -6.48 -12.07
CA PRO A 92 -18.36 -7.28 -13.28
C PRO A 92 -18.35 -6.41 -14.54
N GLU A 93 -17.62 -6.80 -15.58
CA GLU A 93 -17.41 -5.98 -16.80
C GLU A 93 -18.72 -5.47 -17.43
N LYS A 94 -19.78 -6.28 -17.41
CA LYS A 94 -21.09 -5.99 -17.99
C LYS A 94 -22.02 -5.15 -17.10
N VAL A 95 -21.65 -4.92 -15.85
CA VAL A 95 -22.48 -4.20 -14.87
C VAL A 95 -21.87 -2.83 -14.60
N PRO A 96 -22.65 -1.74 -14.67
CA PRO A 96 -22.12 -0.41 -14.40
C PRO A 96 -21.77 -0.25 -12.92
N PRO A 97 -20.54 0.19 -12.60
CA PRO A 97 -20.12 0.43 -11.23
C PRO A 97 -20.84 1.64 -10.63
N ASP A 98 -20.98 1.66 -9.31
CA ASP A 98 -21.48 2.84 -8.57
C ASP A 98 -20.41 3.93 -8.49
N VAL A 99 -19.14 3.51 -8.39
CA VAL A 99 -17.97 4.37 -8.24
C VAL A 99 -16.88 3.97 -9.23
N PHE A 100 -16.31 4.93 -9.93
CA PHE A 100 -15.04 4.73 -10.62
C PHE A 100 -13.91 5.16 -9.70
N VAL A 101 -12.92 4.29 -9.51
CA VAL A 101 -11.75 4.58 -8.69
C VAL A 101 -10.56 4.73 -9.63
N GLU A 102 -10.11 5.97 -9.77
CA GLU A 102 -8.94 6.34 -10.53
C GLU A 102 -7.70 6.16 -9.66
N VAL A 103 -6.78 5.30 -10.10
CA VAL A 103 -5.52 5.03 -9.38
C VAL A 103 -4.37 5.65 -10.14
N GLY A 104 -3.64 6.56 -9.48
CA GLY A 104 -2.35 7.07 -9.92
C GLY A 104 -1.26 6.59 -8.98
N PHE A 105 -0.09 6.24 -9.51
CA PHE A 105 1.08 5.92 -8.68
C PHE A 105 2.36 6.37 -9.38
N GLY A 106 3.40 6.58 -8.58
CA GLY A 106 4.70 6.96 -9.09
C GLY A 106 5.74 7.12 -7.99
N SER A 107 6.94 7.48 -8.41
CA SER A 107 8.02 7.89 -7.52
C SER A 107 8.48 9.28 -7.93
N ASP A 108 8.48 10.22 -6.99
CA ASP A 108 9.13 11.51 -7.16
C ASP A 108 10.50 11.49 -6.49
N SER A 109 11.48 11.97 -7.22
CA SER A 109 12.81 12.26 -6.72
C SER A 109 13.08 13.69 -7.17
N ALA A 110 12.61 14.68 -6.41
CA ALA A 110 12.61 16.10 -6.74
C ALA A 110 14.04 16.66 -6.95
N GLY A 111 14.70 16.27 -8.05
CA GLY A 111 16.08 16.62 -8.43
C GLY A 111 17.18 16.13 -7.49
N ARG A 112 16.87 15.47 -6.37
CA ARG A 112 17.84 15.11 -5.33
C ARG A 112 18.27 13.65 -5.46
N SER A 113 19.57 13.42 -5.48
CA SER A 113 20.20 12.09 -5.51
C SER A 113 20.09 11.33 -4.17
N ASP A 114 19.64 12.00 -3.10
CA ASP A 114 19.48 11.38 -1.79
C ASP A 114 18.31 10.39 -1.78
N PRO A 115 18.55 9.08 -1.58
CA PRO A 115 17.50 8.08 -1.48
C PRO A 115 16.51 8.34 -0.33
N LYS A 116 16.88 9.10 0.70
CA LYS A 116 15.96 9.48 1.80
C LYS A 116 14.94 10.54 1.40
N ALA A 117 15.21 11.30 0.33
CA ALA A 117 14.32 12.32 -0.21
C ALA A 117 13.40 11.77 -1.31
N ARG A 118 13.51 10.49 -1.65
CA ARG A 118 12.61 9.84 -2.62
C ARG A 118 11.27 9.59 -1.98
N GLU A 119 10.23 9.97 -2.71
CA GLU A 119 8.85 9.78 -2.31
C GLU A 119 8.21 8.78 -3.27
N THR A 120 7.66 7.69 -2.74
CA THR A 120 6.82 6.79 -3.54
C THR A 120 5.38 7.04 -3.14
N PHE A 121 4.52 7.34 -4.10
CA PHE A 121 3.14 7.74 -3.83
C PHE A 121 2.12 6.91 -4.60
N VAL A 122 0.93 6.81 -4.01
CA VAL A 122 -0.31 6.36 -4.64
C VAL A 122 -1.38 7.41 -4.40
N GLN A 123 -2.27 7.59 -5.37
CA GLN A 123 -3.42 8.46 -5.28
C GLN A 123 -4.67 7.70 -5.72
N PHE A 124 -5.70 7.71 -4.89
CA PHE A 124 -7.02 7.15 -5.17
C PHE A 124 -8.02 8.29 -5.28
N SER A 125 -8.58 8.51 -6.47
CA SER A 125 -9.70 9.43 -6.68
C SER A 125 -10.95 8.62 -6.99
N GLY A 126 -11.97 8.76 -6.15
CA GLY A 126 -13.27 8.12 -6.31
C GLY A 126 -14.26 9.08 -6.94
N ARG A 127 -14.91 8.67 -8.03
CA ARG A 127 -15.93 9.46 -8.71
C ARG A 127 -17.24 8.68 -8.82
N THR A 128 -18.35 9.36 -8.54
CA THR A 128 -19.68 8.74 -8.63
C THR A 128 -20.10 8.52 -10.08
N ASN A 129 -20.95 7.52 -10.28
CA ASN A 129 -21.53 7.20 -11.57
C ASN A 129 -23.06 7.18 -11.52
N PRO A 130 -23.71 8.34 -11.32
CA PRO A 130 -25.17 8.42 -11.28
C PRO A 130 -25.80 7.98 -12.61
N GLY A 131 -25.13 8.24 -13.73
CA GLY A 131 -25.59 7.86 -15.07
C GLY A 131 -25.45 6.37 -15.40
N ARG A 132 -24.96 5.53 -14.46
CA ARG A 132 -24.77 4.09 -14.68
C ARG A 132 -24.01 3.77 -15.98
N SER A 133 -23.02 4.59 -16.31
CA SER A 133 -22.15 4.37 -17.48
C SER A 133 -21.15 3.24 -17.23
N LEU A 134 -20.80 2.48 -18.26
CA LEU A 134 -19.82 1.38 -18.15
C LEU A 134 -18.38 1.87 -18.24
N GLU A 135 -18.13 2.94 -18.99
CA GLU A 135 -16.77 3.32 -19.40
C GLU A 135 -16.25 4.57 -18.68
N ARG A 136 -17.14 5.47 -18.22
CA ARG A 136 -16.73 6.77 -17.71
C ARG A 136 -17.53 7.22 -16.51
N ALA A 137 -16.84 7.78 -15.53
CA ALA A 137 -17.47 8.52 -14.45
C ALA A 137 -18.20 9.75 -15.01
N THR A 138 -19.48 9.88 -14.64
CA THR A 138 -20.36 11.00 -15.02
C THR A 138 -20.65 11.94 -13.86
N GLY A 139 -20.33 11.53 -12.63
CA GLY A 139 -20.60 12.28 -11.42
C GLY A 139 -19.39 13.02 -10.85
N GLY A 140 -19.65 13.64 -9.69
CA GLY A 140 -18.65 14.37 -8.91
C GLY A 140 -17.65 13.42 -8.23
N GLU A 141 -16.49 13.99 -7.90
CA GLU A 141 -15.50 13.35 -7.04
C GLU A 141 -16.03 13.28 -5.61
N ILE A 142 -15.92 12.11 -5.00
CA ILE A 142 -16.41 11.81 -3.65
C ILE A 142 -15.29 11.62 -2.64
N PHE A 143 -14.10 11.26 -3.12
CA PHE A 143 -12.89 11.25 -2.32
C PHE A 143 -11.67 11.39 -3.22
N ASP A 144 -10.62 12.01 -2.70
CA ASP A 144 -9.27 11.97 -3.24
C ASP A 144 -8.31 11.71 -2.09
N VAL A 145 -7.55 10.62 -2.18
CA VAL A 145 -6.63 10.21 -1.13
C VAL A 145 -5.26 9.99 -1.76
N LYS A 146 -4.32 10.89 -1.45
CA LYS A 146 -2.92 10.77 -1.82
C LYS A 146 -2.12 10.31 -0.61
N VAL A 147 -1.38 9.23 -0.78
CA VAL A 147 -0.48 8.68 0.23
C VAL A 147 0.91 8.59 -0.36
N ALA A 148 1.91 9.10 0.35
CA ALA A 148 3.32 8.99 -0.02
C ALA A 148 4.14 8.39 1.11
N VAL A 149 5.13 7.57 0.80
CA VAL A 149 6.11 7.09 1.77
C VAL A 149 7.47 7.71 1.45
N LEU A 150 8.09 8.27 2.48
CA LEU A 150 9.39 8.91 2.39
C LEU A 150 10.53 7.91 2.60
N GLY A 151 11.58 8.03 1.79
CA GLY A 151 12.86 7.38 2.02
C GLY A 151 12.85 5.86 1.87
N LEU A 152 11.88 5.32 1.11
CA LEU A 152 11.90 3.92 0.72
C LEU A 152 12.99 3.69 -0.32
N SER A 153 14.03 2.99 0.10
CA SER A 153 15.01 2.37 -0.78
C SER A 153 14.46 1.03 -1.28
N GLY A 154 14.00 0.95 -2.52
CA GLY A 154 13.51 -0.32 -3.06
C GLY A 154 12.66 -0.14 -4.31
N ARG A 155 12.06 -1.24 -4.75
CA ARG A 155 11.10 -1.21 -5.86
C ARG A 155 9.71 -0.82 -5.33
N MET A 156 8.93 -0.12 -6.13
CA MET A 156 7.59 0.39 -5.78
C MET A 156 6.63 -0.70 -5.29
N GLU A 157 6.77 -1.93 -5.79
CA GLU A 157 6.00 -3.11 -5.44
C GLU A 157 6.10 -3.43 -3.93
N SER A 158 7.25 -3.14 -3.31
CA SER A 158 7.44 -3.34 -1.87
C SER A 158 6.70 -2.30 -1.01
N ALA A 159 6.49 -1.11 -1.55
CA ALA A 159 5.77 -0.01 -0.90
C ALA A 159 4.24 -0.15 -1.04
N MET A 160 3.80 -0.80 -2.12
CA MET A 160 2.40 -0.80 -2.56
C MET A 160 1.42 -1.31 -1.50
N PRO A 161 1.68 -2.41 -0.75
CA PRO A 161 0.76 -2.86 0.29
C PRO A 161 0.57 -1.81 1.41
N VAL A 162 1.63 -1.09 1.77
CA VAL A 162 1.58 -0.03 2.78
C VAL A 162 0.77 1.15 2.25
N LEU A 163 1.10 1.61 1.05
CA LEU A 163 0.46 2.75 0.41
C LEU A 163 -1.06 2.53 0.24
N THR A 164 -1.43 1.36 -0.29
CA THR A 164 -2.83 1.02 -0.57
C THR A 164 -3.65 0.77 0.70
N ALA A 165 -3.08 0.11 1.72
CA ALA A 165 -3.75 -0.08 3.01
C ALA A 165 -4.06 1.26 3.70
N VAL A 166 -3.08 2.16 3.72
CA VAL A 166 -3.24 3.49 4.33
C VAL A 166 -4.23 4.33 3.54
N ALA A 167 -4.15 4.30 2.21
CA ALA A 167 -5.06 5.04 1.35
C ALA A 167 -6.51 4.57 1.57
N ALA A 168 -6.76 3.26 1.57
CA ALA A 168 -8.09 2.70 1.80
C ALA A 168 -8.67 3.07 3.16
N LYS A 169 -7.84 3.07 4.21
CA LYS A 169 -8.24 3.47 5.58
C LYS A 169 -8.69 4.93 5.68
N HIS A 170 -8.14 5.81 4.83
CA HIS A 170 -8.48 7.23 4.82
C HIS A 170 -9.54 7.59 3.78
N ILE A 171 -10.12 6.61 3.07
CA ILE A 171 -11.28 6.89 2.21
C ILE A 171 -12.45 7.34 3.09
N GLY A 172 -13.00 8.51 2.78
CA GLY A 172 -14.09 9.11 3.57
C GLY A 172 -13.62 9.92 4.78
N ALA A 173 -12.30 10.05 4.99
CA ALA A 173 -11.72 10.98 5.96
C ALA A 173 -11.29 12.27 5.25
N ASP A 174 -11.38 13.39 5.98
CA ASP A 174 -10.85 14.69 5.55
C ASP A 174 -9.72 15.10 6.51
N THR A 175 -8.48 15.10 6.02
CA THR A 175 -7.31 15.48 6.81
C THR A 175 -7.12 16.99 6.87
N LYS A 176 -7.80 17.79 6.02
CA LYS A 176 -7.68 19.26 5.84
C LYS A 176 -6.27 19.78 5.46
N SER A 177 -5.23 19.05 5.82
CA SER A 177 -3.82 19.29 5.57
C SER A 177 -3.06 17.97 5.56
N GLU A 178 -1.93 17.91 4.87
CA GLU A 178 -1.06 16.73 4.83
C GLU A 178 -0.67 16.30 6.24
N THR A 179 -0.97 15.05 6.58
CA THR A 179 -0.70 14.45 7.88
C THR A 179 0.45 13.46 7.78
N LYS A 180 1.40 13.59 8.70
CA LYS A 180 2.55 12.67 8.80
C LYS A 180 2.27 11.57 9.81
N LEU A 181 2.27 10.34 9.33
CA LEU A 181 2.03 9.13 10.12
C LEU A 181 3.29 8.28 10.18
N GLU A 182 3.50 7.62 11.31
CA GLU A 182 4.50 6.55 11.44
C GLU A 182 3.80 5.21 11.58
N ILE A 183 4.02 4.32 10.62
CA ILE A 183 3.30 3.06 10.55
C ILE A 183 4.28 1.89 10.71
N PRO A 184 4.05 0.98 11.67
CA PRO A 184 4.84 -0.24 11.82
C PRO A 184 4.87 -1.06 10.52
N HIS A 185 6.03 -1.57 10.12
CA HIS A 185 6.16 -2.43 8.93
C HIS A 185 5.28 -3.70 9.00
N ASN A 186 5.02 -4.18 10.21
CA ASN A 186 4.24 -5.39 10.51
C ASN A 186 2.81 -5.06 10.97
N ALA A 187 2.26 -3.89 10.60
CA ALA A 187 0.87 -3.61 10.91
C ALA A 187 -0.05 -4.65 10.25
N PRO A 188 -1.05 -5.19 10.97
CA PRO A 188 -1.89 -6.30 10.48
C PRO A 188 -2.66 -5.94 9.21
N GLU A 189 -3.02 -4.68 9.06
CA GLU A 189 -3.68 -4.12 7.87
C GLU A 189 -2.79 -4.12 6.61
N ILE A 190 -1.48 -3.97 6.77
CA ILE A 190 -0.51 -4.09 5.66
C ILE A 190 -0.32 -5.55 5.30
N GLU A 191 -0.23 -6.42 6.31
CA GLU A 191 -0.06 -7.86 6.12
C GLU A 191 -1.28 -8.48 5.43
N SER A 192 -2.49 -8.10 5.82
CA SER A 192 -3.72 -8.59 5.19
C SER A 192 -3.79 -8.21 3.70
N VAL A 193 -3.44 -6.97 3.35
CA VAL A 193 -3.40 -6.52 1.95
C VAL A 193 -2.34 -7.28 1.17
N ARG A 194 -1.13 -7.43 1.74
CA ARG A 194 -0.03 -8.16 1.12
C ARG A 194 -0.40 -9.62 0.84
N LEU A 195 -0.90 -10.33 1.85
CA LEU A 195 -1.26 -11.75 1.73
C LEU A 195 -2.42 -11.96 0.74
N THR A 196 -3.41 -11.09 0.76
CA THR A 196 -4.55 -11.16 -0.17
C THR A 196 -4.09 -10.89 -1.61
N ALA A 197 -3.24 -9.89 -1.81
CA ALA A 197 -2.69 -9.58 -3.13
C ALA A 197 -1.84 -10.73 -3.69
N ILE A 198 -0.97 -11.34 -2.87
CA ILE A 198 -0.16 -12.50 -3.26
C ILE A 198 -1.06 -13.66 -3.70
N LYS A 199 -2.05 -14.03 -2.87
CA LYS A 199 -2.99 -15.12 -3.21
C LYS A 199 -3.71 -14.86 -4.54
N THR A 200 -4.14 -13.62 -4.79
CA THR A 200 -4.80 -13.24 -6.05
C THR A 200 -3.85 -13.35 -7.25
N LEU A 201 -2.60 -12.92 -7.10
CA LEU A 201 -1.59 -13.02 -8.16
C LEU A 201 -1.23 -14.49 -8.46
N GLU A 202 -1.04 -15.31 -7.42
CA GLU A 202 -0.77 -16.74 -7.55
C GLU A 202 -1.93 -17.48 -8.23
N ALA A 203 -3.18 -17.21 -7.82
CA ALA A 203 -4.36 -17.79 -8.45
C ALA A 203 -4.47 -17.41 -9.94
N LYS A 204 -4.15 -16.15 -10.28
CA LYS A 204 -4.15 -15.68 -11.67
C LYS A 204 -3.04 -16.31 -12.51
N GLN A 205 -1.89 -16.58 -11.90
CA GLN A 205 -0.77 -17.24 -12.56
C GLN A 205 -1.04 -18.74 -12.77
N ALA A 206 -1.71 -19.40 -11.83
CA ALA A 206 -2.16 -20.79 -11.98
C ALA A 206 -3.28 -20.95 -13.02
N ALA A 207 -4.09 -19.91 -13.25
CA ALA A 207 -5.15 -19.88 -14.26
C ALA A 207 -4.66 -19.49 -15.67
N ALA A 208 -3.38 -19.15 -15.85
CA ALA A 208 -2.83 -18.86 -17.17
C ALA A 208 -2.75 -20.17 -17.99
N PRO A 209 -3.28 -20.22 -19.23
CA PRO A 209 -3.21 -21.43 -20.04
C PRO A 209 -1.76 -21.81 -20.29
N ALA A 210 -1.41 -23.07 -20.01
CA ALA A 210 -0.12 -23.63 -20.39
C ALA A 210 0.03 -23.47 -21.91
N LEU A 211 1.04 -22.70 -22.33
CA LEU A 211 1.38 -22.59 -23.74
C LEU A 211 1.63 -24.02 -24.29
N PRO A 212 1.07 -24.38 -25.46
CA PRO A 212 1.44 -25.63 -26.10
C PRO A 212 2.96 -25.63 -26.36
N PRO A 213 3.65 -26.78 -26.23
CA PRO A 213 5.08 -26.85 -26.49
C PRO A 213 5.37 -26.32 -27.90
N SER A 214 6.31 -25.37 -27.99
CA SER A 214 6.76 -24.80 -29.25
C SER A 214 7.18 -25.92 -30.22
N PRO A 215 6.76 -25.89 -31.49
CA PRO A 215 7.20 -26.88 -32.47
C PRO A 215 8.74 -26.83 -32.62
N PRO A 216 9.39 -27.98 -32.89
CA PRO A 216 10.83 -28.07 -32.98
C PRO A 216 11.38 -27.10 -34.06
N PRO A 217 12.59 -26.55 -33.86
CA PRO A 217 13.18 -25.62 -34.83
C PRO A 217 13.36 -26.32 -36.18
N SER A 218 12.79 -25.74 -37.24
CA SER A 218 13.07 -26.15 -38.62
C SER A 218 14.57 -26.07 -38.91
N PRO A 219 15.13 -27.05 -39.64
CA PRO A 219 16.55 -27.06 -39.99
C PRO A 219 16.89 -25.82 -40.84
N ALA A 220 17.98 -25.17 -40.45
CA ALA A 220 18.49 -23.94 -41.04
C ALA A 220 18.62 -24.03 -42.57
N ALA A 221 18.05 -23.06 -43.26
CA ALA A 221 18.33 -22.83 -44.66
C ALA A 221 19.80 -22.42 -44.82
N GLU A 222 20.51 -23.18 -45.64
CA GLU A 222 21.90 -23.02 -46.05
C GLU A 222 22.12 -21.65 -46.72
N PRO A 223 23.19 -20.89 -46.39
CA PRO A 223 23.45 -19.60 -47.00
C PRO A 223 23.90 -19.78 -48.47
N PRO A 224 23.46 -18.90 -49.40
CA PRO A 224 23.82 -19.01 -50.81
C PRO A 224 25.31 -18.77 -51.05
N ALA A 225 25.89 -19.65 -51.87
CA ALA A 225 27.29 -19.65 -52.29
C ALA A 225 27.71 -18.32 -52.94
N ALA A 226 28.86 -17.82 -52.49
CA ALA A 226 29.53 -16.64 -53.04
C ALA A 226 29.78 -16.79 -54.54
N ALA A 227 29.25 -15.86 -55.34
CA ALA A 227 29.55 -15.74 -56.74
C ALA A 227 30.97 -15.20 -56.94
N ARG A 228 31.74 -16.04 -57.61
CA ARG A 228 33.14 -15.97 -58.04
C ARG A 228 33.44 -14.72 -58.87
N GLN A 229 34.53 -14.04 -58.51
CA GLN A 229 35.22 -13.04 -59.35
C GLN A 229 35.52 -13.60 -60.74
N VAL A 230 35.25 -12.81 -61.79
CA VAL A 230 35.98 -12.86 -63.05
C VAL A 230 36.28 -11.42 -63.48
N ARG A 231 37.57 -11.23 -63.79
CA ARG A 231 38.32 -10.09 -64.34
C ARG A 231 37.55 -9.02 -65.09
#